data_AF-A0A183FFW9-F1
#
_entry.id   AF-A0A183FFW9-F1
#
_cell.length_a   1.000
_cell.length_b   1.000
_cell.length_c   1.000
_cell.angle_alpha   90.00
_cell.angle_beta   90.00
_cell.angle_gamma   90.00
#
_symmetry.space_group_name_H-M   'P 1'
#
loop_
_entity.id
_entity.type
_entity.pdbx_description
1 polymer ?
#
loop_
_entity_poly.entity_id
_entity_poly.type
_entity_poly.pdbx_seq_one_letter_code
_entity_poly.pdbx_strand_id
1 'polypeptide(L)'
;MACWLENTANKRLSQMKYYAYLLSIPDNEWKPLLHGGRLLQQFIVGAYVKIEQNRLHFHRTHQKELRLDTYRGLADYIAEEVQDLSGPPGRRIVLGSSFKGGPRNMQQSYQDAMAIVARHGKPDVFLTITCNSQWKGIKDNLLPGQLPEHRPDLTTRVFNLKLRELCQDLFKRHILGEV
;
A
#
# COMPACT_ATOMS: atom_id res chain seq x y z
N MET A 1 26.60 2.89 -19.34
CA MET A 1 27.00 1.55 -18.86
C MET A 1 27.02 1.57 -17.34
N ALA A 2 26.48 0.52 -16.71
CA ALA A 2 26.34 0.26 -15.26
C ALA A 2 24.94 0.53 -14.65
N CYS A 3 24.09 -0.50 -14.68
CA CYS A 3 23.40 -0.95 -13.48
C CYS A 3 23.16 -2.46 -13.64
N TRP A 4 24.19 -3.23 -13.32
CA TRP A 4 24.10 -4.67 -13.21
C TRP A 4 23.17 -5.01 -12.03
N LEU A 5 22.07 -5.69 -12.29
CA LEU A 5 21.43 -6.51 -11.27
C LEU A 5 22.28 -7.78 -11.09
N GLU A 6 23.45 -7.64 -10.47
CA GLU A 6 24.13 -8.77 -9.88
C GLU A 6 23.36 -9.17 -8.61
N ASN A 7 22.56 -10.23 -8.73
CA ASN A 7 22.02 -10.91 -7.56
C ASN A 7 23.05 -11.95 -7.08
N THR A 8 24.15 -11.47 -6.51
CA THR A 8 25.24 -12.29 -5.94
C THR A 8 25.01 -12.59 -4.45
N ALA A 9 23.83 -13.08 -4.12
CA ALA A 9 23.59 -13.78 -2.86
C ALA A 9 22.38 -14.70 -3.03
N ASN A 10 22.42 -15.87 -2.41
CA ASN A 10 21.34 -16.86 -2.33
C ASN A 10 20.13 -16.33 -1.50
N LYS A 11 19.61 -15.15 -1.88
CA LYS A 11 18.58 -14.38 -1.18
C LYS A 11 17.23 -14.67 -1.85
N ARG A 12 16.33 -15.28 -1.09
CA ARG A 12 14.93 -15.45 -1.48
C ARG A 12 14.33 -14.07 -1.76
N LEU A 13 13.87 -13.83 -3.00
CA LEU A 13 13.21 -12.60 -3.38
C LEU A 13 11.77 -12.60 -2.85
N SER A 14 11.35 -11.49 -2.24
CA SER A 14 9.93 -11.29 -1.91
C SER A 14 9.12 -11.15 -3.21
N GLN A 15 7.91 -11.71 -3.22
CA GLN A 15 6.99 -11.58 -4.35
C GLN A 15 6.75 -10.12 -4.75
N MET A 16 6.70 -9.22 -3.77
CA MET A 16 6.54 -7.78 -4.04
C MET A 16 7.71 -7.21 -4.86
N LYS A 17 8.95 -7.61 -4.54
CA LYS A 17 10.14 -7.18 -5.30
C LYS A 17 10.13 -7.76 -6.71
N TYR A 18 9.71 -9.02 -6.85
CA TYR A 18 9.58 -9.67 -8.15
C TYR A 18 8.57 -8.95 -9.06
N TYR A 19 7.36 -8.68 -8.58
CA TYR A 19 6.36 -7.95 -9.37
C TYR A 19 6.77 -6.50 -9.66
N ALA A 20 7.43 -5.82 -8.71
CA ALA A 20 7.95 -4.48 -8.93
C ALA A 20 8.99 -4.44 -10.07
N TYR A 21 9.83 -5.48 -10.16
CA TYR A 21 10.78 -5.64 -11.28
C TYR A 21 10.07 -5.93 -12.61
N LEU A 22 8.99 -6.71 -12.63
CA LEU A 22 8.23 -6.91 -13.86
C LEU A 22 7.59 -5.62 -14.37
N LEU A 23 7.12 -4.76 -13.46
CA LEU A 23 6.54 -3.44 -13.76
C LEU A 23 7.59 -2.32 -13.93
N SER A 24 8.89 -2.62 -13.79
CA SER A 24 9.93 -1.65 -14.10
C SER A 24 10.06 -1.50 -15.61
N ILE A 25 10.30 -0.26 -16.05
CA ILE A 25 10.55 0.08 -17.46
C ILE A 25 12.07 0.16 -17.60
N PRO A 26 12.75 -0.84 -18.20
CA PRO A 26 14.13 -0.70 -18.61
C PRO A 26 14.20 0.08 -19.93
N ASP A 27 15.22 0.91 -20.09
CA ASP A 27 15.37 1.77 -21.27
C ASP A 27 15.74 0.99 -22.56
N ASN A 28 16.04 -0.31 -22.46
CA ASN A 28 16.66 -1.07 -23.55
C ASN A 28 16.03 -2.45 -23.84
N GLU A 29 14.91 -2.81 -23.20
CA GLU A 29 14.24 -4.10 -23.42
C GLU A 29 12.74 -3.95 -23.66
N TRP A 30 12.26 -4.60 -24.72
CA TRP A 30 10.83 -4.67 -25.00
C TRP A 30 10.15 -5.63 -24.01
N LYS A 31 9.18 -5.11 -23.25
CA LYS A 31 8.39 -5.90 -22.29
C LYS A 31 6.95 -6.07 -22.79
N PRO A 32 6.55 -7.27 -23.26
CA PRO A 32 5.19 -7.50 -23.76
C PRO A 32 4.11 -7.15 -22.73
N LEU A 33 4.41 -7.39 -21.45
CA LEU A 33 3.49 -7.14 -20.33
C LEU A 33 3.01 -5.67 -20.29
N LEU A 34 3.92 -4.70 -20.52
CA LEU A 34 3.59 -3.28 -20.46
C LEU A 34 2.74 -2.80 -21.64
N HIS A 35 2.69 -3.59 -22.72
CA HIS A 35 1.83 -3.34 -23.89
C HIS A 35 0.44 -3.98 -23.77
N GLY A 36 0.19 -4.79 -22.73
CA GLY A 36 -1.04 -5.56 -22.57
C GLY A 36 -2.30 -4.75 -22.23
N GLY A 37 -2.20 -3.44 -21.99
CA GLY A 37 -3.36 -2.58 -21.72
C GLY A 37 -4.25 -3.08 -20.57
N ARG A 38 -5.49 -3.46 -20.88
CA ARG A 38 -6.41 -4.04 -19.87
C ARG A 38 -5.88 -5.35 -19.26
N LEU A 39 -5.14 -6.16 -20.01
CA LEU A 39 -4.50 -7.38 -19.49
C LEU A 39 -3.43 -7.05 -18.43
N LEU A 40 -2.72 -5.93 -18.60
CA LEU A 40 -1.77 -5.45 -17.60
C LEU A 40 -2.49 -5.10 -16.29
N GLN A 41 -3.64 -4.42 -16.36
CA GLN A 41 -4.44 -4.11 -15.17
C GLN A 41 -4.87 -5.38 -14.43
N GLN A 42 -5.40 -6.37 -15.16
CA GLN A 42 -5.78 -7.65 -14.58
C GLN A 42 -4.58 -8.37 -13.95
N PHE A 43 -3.41 -8.33 -14.61
CA PHE A 43 -2.18 -8.89 -14.05
C PHE A 43 -1.78 -8.20 -12.75
N ILE A 44 -1.81 -6.87 -12.68
CA ILE A 44 -1.48 -6.10 -11.47
C ILE A 44 -2.43 -6.48 -10.33
N VAL A 45 -3.74 -6.54 -10.58
CA VAL A 45 -4.72 -6.97 -9.58
C VAL A 45 -4.46 -8.40 -9.11
N GLY A 46 -4.19 -9.32 -10.04
CA GLY A 46 -3.87 -10.71 -9.70
C GLY A 46 -2.57 -10.84 -8.89
N ALA A 47 -1.55 -10.05 -9.20
CA ALA A 47 -0.31 -9.98 -8.44
C ALA A 47 -0.56 -9.44 -7.02
N TYR A 48 -1.37 -8.39 -6.89
CA TYR A 48 -1.75 -7.82 -5.59
C TYR A 48 -2.49 -8.84 -4.71
N VAL A 49 -3.50 -9.53 -5.26
CA VAL A 49 -4.25 -10.57 -4.54
C VAL A 49 -3.32 -11.69 -4.05
N LYS A 50 -2.35 -12.12 -4.86
CA LYS A 50 -1.35 -13.13 -4.45
C LYS A 50 -0.48 -12.65 -3.27
N ILE A 51 -0.06 -11.39 -3.30
CA ILE A 51 0.72 -10.79 -2.19
C ILE A 51 -0.12 -10.71 -0.92
N GLU A 52 -1.37 -10.25 -1.02
CA GLU A 52 -2.28 -10.14 0.12
C GLU A 52 -2.62 -11.51 0.70
N GLN A 53 -2.86 -12.51 -0.15
CA GLN A 53 -3.08 -13.88 0.30
C GLN A 53 -1.88 -14.41 1.10
N ASN A 54 -0.66 -14.10 0.66
CA ASN A 54 0.55 -14.48 1.38
C ASN A 54 0.71 -13.74 2.72
N ARG A 55 0.33 -12.47 2.78
CA ARG A 55 0.30 -11.71 4.05
C ARG A 55 -0.72 -12.33 5.02
N LEU A 56 -1.91 -12.67 4.54
CA LEU A 56 -2.93 -13.35 5.33
C LEU A 56 -2.47 -14.73 5.80
N HIS A 57 -1.79 -15.48 4.92
CA HIS A 57 -1.21 -16.78 5.27
C HIS A 57 -0.14 -16.66 6.36
N PHE A 58 0.70 -15.62 6.28
CA PHE A 58 1.68 -15.32 7.33
C PHE A 58 0.99 -15.06 8.67
N HIS A 59 -0.04 -14.20 8.70
CA HIS A 59 -0.83 -13.98 9.91
C HIS A 59 -1.48 -15.25 10.45
N ARG A 60 -1.98 -16.14 9.58
CA ARG A 60 -2.60 -17.41 9.98
C ARG A 60 -1.60 -18.37 10.63
N THR A 61 -0.37 -18.43 10.13
CA THR A 61 0.67 -19.38 10.56
C THR A 61 1.46 -18.90 11.78
N HIS A 62 1.72 -17.59 11.88
CA HIS A 62 2.57 -17.00 12.92
C HIS A 62 1.77 -16.36 14.07
N GLN A 63 0.55 -16.86 14.34
CA GLN A 63 -0.32 -16.32 15.41
C GLN A 63 0.34 -16.30 16.79
N LYS A 64 1.13 -17.34 17.12
CA LYS A 64 1.82 -17.47 18.41
C LYS A 64 2.90 -16.40 18.61
N GLU A 65 3.68 -16.13 17.55
CA GLU A 65 4.74 -15.11 17.57
C GLU A 65 4.17 -13.70 17.69
N LEU A 66 3.02 -13.46 17.06
CA LEU A 66 2.28 -12.20 17.16
C LEU A 66 1.57 -12.03 18.52
N ARG A 67 1.73 -12.98 19.46
CA ARG A 67 1.09 -13.03 20.79
C ARG A 67 -0.43 -12.85 20.73
N LEU A 68 -1.05 -13.26 19.62
CA LEU A 68 -2.48 -13.09 19.39
C LEU A 68 -3.35 -13.95 20.33
N ASP A 69 -2.75 -14.95 20.97
CA ASP A 69 -3.38 -15.75 22.02
C ASP A 69 -3.70 -14.93 23.29
N THR A 70 -2.85 -13.97 23.68
CA THR A 70 -3.15 -13.05 24.81
C THR A 70 -4.31 -12.11 24.46
N TYR A 71 -4.35 -11.65 23.20
CA TYR A 71 -5.45 -10.82 22.70
C TYR A 71 -6.75 -11.60 22.55
N ARG A 72 -6.71 -12.92 22.37
CA ARG A 72 -7.90 -13.76 22.39
C ARG A 72 -8.56 -13.75 23.75
N GLY A 73 -7.80 -13.91 24.84
CA GLY A 73 -8.34 -13.80 26.20
C GLY A 73 -8.94 -12.42 26.50
N LEU A 74 -8.25 -11.33 26.08
CA LEU A 74 -8.79 -9.97 26.23
C LEU A 74 -10.03 -9.73 25.36
N ALA A 75 -10.03 -10.22 24.12
CA ALA A 75 -11.17 -10.09 23.22
C ALA A 75 -12.36 -10.91 23.71
N ASP A 76 -12.14 -12.11 24.26
CA ASP A 76 -13.16 -12.95 24.85
C ASP A 76 -13.75 -12.29 26.13
N TYR A 77 -12.93 -11.59 26.93
CA TYR A 77 -13.39 -10.79 28.07
C TYR A 77 -14.23 -9.57 27.65
N ILE A 78 -13.79 -8.82 26.63
CA ILE A 78 -14.56 -7.68 26.07
C ILE A 78 -15.83 -8.16 25.35
N ALA A 79 -15.77 -9.36 24.77
CA ALA A 79 -16.88 -10.02 24.10
C ALA A 79 -17.96 -10.54 25.04
N GLU A 80 -17.62 -10.97 26.26
CA GLU A 80 -18.62 -11.35 27.27
C GLU A 80 -19.54 -10.17 27.64
N GLU A 81 -19.10 -8.92 27.47
CA GLU A 81 -19.96 -7.73 27.59
C GLU A 81 -20.80 -7.43 26.34
N VAL A 82 -20.47 -7.99 25.16
CA VAL A 82 -21.15 -7.74 23.89
C VAL A 82 -21.72 -9.06 23.33
N GLN A 83 -23.00 -9.32 23.64
CA GLN A 83 -23.80 -10.52 23.31
C GLN A 83 -23.92 -10.90 21.81
N ASP A 84 -23.06 -10.42 20.91
CA ASP A 84 -23.21 -10.54 19.45
C ASP A 84 -22.04 -11.25 18.74
N LEU A 85 -21.49 -12.30 19.35
CA LEU A 85 -20.41 -13.11 18.75
C LEU A 85 -20.87 -14.49 18.28
N SER A 86 -22.11 -14.58 17.80
CA SER A 86 -22.68 -15.77 17.14
C SER A 86 -22.16 -15.94 15.70
N GLY A 87 -20.87 -16.24 15.56
CA GLY A 87 -20.25 -16.68 14.30
C GLY A 87 -20.00 -18.20 14.28
N PRO A 88 -19.95 -18.85 13.10
CA PRO A 88 -19.90 -20.30 12.98
C PRO A 88 -18.69 -20.93 13.71
N PRO A 89 -18.83 -22.18 14.20
CA PRO A 89 -17.79 -22.85 14.97
C PRO A 89 -16.52 -23.08 14.11
N GLY A 90 -15.40 -22.53 14.57
CA GLY A 90 -14.09 -22.65 13.92
C GLY A 90 -12.99 -21.91 14.70
N ARG A 91 -11.71 -22.21 14.40
CA ARG A 91 -10.57 -21.49 15.01
C ARG A 91 -10.53 -20.06 14.47
N ARG A 92 -10.96 -19.09 15.29
CA ARG A 92 -10.89 -17.66 14.96
C ARG A 92 -9.43 -17.23 14.82
N ILE A 93 -9.11 -16.63 13.67
CA ILE A 93 -7.79 -16.05 13.39
C ILE A 93 -7.92 -14.56 13.64
N VAL A 94 -7.18 -14.03 14.60
CA VAL A 94 -7.17 -12.59 14.88
C VAL A 94 -6.20 -11.92 13.91
N LEU A 95 -6.63 -10.86 13.24
CA LEU A 95 -5.74 -10.02 12.45
C LEU A 95 -5.20 -8.91 13.34
N GLY A 96 -3.86 -8.80 13.44
CA GLY A 96 -3.21 -7.72 14.17
C GLY A 96 -3.36 -6.37 13.47
N SER A 97 -3.01 -5.29 14.15
CA SER A 97 -3.04 -3.93 13.58
C SER A 97 -1.99 -3.70 12.48
N SER A 98 -1.05 -4.62 12.32
CA SER A 98 -0.10 -4.67 11.21
C SER A 98 -0.76 -5.01 9.86
N PHE A 99 -1.94 -5.66 9.87
CA PHE A 99 -2.70 -5.90 8.65
C PHE A 99 -3.45 -4.63 8.22
N LYS A 100 -3.00 -4.03 7.11
CA LYS A 100 -3.57 -2.78 6.59
C LYS A 100 -5.01 -2.97 6.13
N GLY A 101 -5.88 -2.02 6.50
CA GLY A 101 -7.31 -2.07 6.16
C GLY A 101 -8.16 -2.99 7.04
N GLY A 102 -7.55 -3.69 8.00
CA GLY A 102 -8.31 -4.43 9.02
C GLY A 102 -8.92 -3.51 10.10
N PRO A 103 -9.97 -3.97 10.82
CA PRO A 103 -10.61 -3.18 11.87
C PRO A 103 -9.65 -2.64 12.93
N ARG A 104 -8.70 -3.47 13.37
CA ARG A 104 -7.70 -3.06 14.37
C ARG A 104 -6.69 -2.06 13.84
N ASN A 105 -6.32 -2.15 12.55
CA ASN A 105 -5.45 -1.16 11.93
C ASN A 105 -6.16 0.21 11.86
N MET A 106 -7.45 0.21 11.50
CA MET A 106 -8.25 1.44 11.48
C MET A 106 -8.42 2.05 12.87
N GLN A 107 -8.72 1.23 13.89
CA GLN A 107 -8.83 1.68 15.28
C GLN A 107 -7.50 2.26 15.79
N GLN A 108 -6.37 1.61 15.51
CA GLN A 108 -5.07 2.14 15.88
C GLN A 108 -4.79 3.47 15.17
N SER A 109 -5.02 3.57 13.87
CA SER A 109 -4.81 4.83 13.13
C SER A 109 -5.71 5.97 13.62
N TYR A 110 -6.92 5.66 14.08
CA TYR A 110 -7.80 6.64 14.73
C TYR A 110 -7.23 7.10 16.07
N GLN A 111 -6.80 6.17 16.93
CA GLN A 111 -6.20 6.51 18.23
C GLN A 111 -4.92 7.35 18.05
N ASP A 112 -4.07 6.98 17.10
CA ASP A 112 -2.86 7.75 16.77
C ASP A 112 -3.22 9.17 16.32
N ALA A 113 -4.23 9.33 15.47
CA ALA A 113 -4.72 10.65 15.04
C ALA A 113 -5.27 11.47 16.22
N MET A 114 -6.05 10.84 17.11
CA MET A 114 -6.56 11.51 18.31
C MET A 114 -5.44 11.95 19.25
N ALA A 115 -4.37 11.15 19.38
CA ALA A 115 -3.21 11.52 20.18
C ALA A 115 -2.47 12.73 19.57
N ILE A 116 -2.36 12.81 18.25
CA ILE A 116 -1.80 13.98 17.55
C ILE A 116 -2.67 15.21 17.81
N VAL A 117 -3.99 15.09 17.67
CA VAL A 117 -4.93 16.20 17.91
C VAL A 117 -4.91 16.66 19.36
N ALA A 118 -4.81 15.74 20.31
CA ALA A 118 -4.71 16.09 21.74
C ALA A 118 -3.43 16.87 22.04
N ARG A 119 -2.33 16.59 21.34
CA ARG A 119 -1.03 17.24 21.56
C ARG A 119 -0.86 18.54 20.79
N HIS A 120 -1.32 18.60 19.55
CA HIS A 120 -1.05 19.68 18.60
C HIS A 120 -2.30 20.52 18.27
N GLY A 121 -3.47 20.16 18.81
CA GLY A 121 -4.74 20.80 18.48
C GLY A 121 -5.39 20.21 17.23
N LYS A 122 -6.59 20.72 16.91
CA LYS A 122 -7.32 20.32 15.71
C LYS A 122 -6.59 20.79 14.43
N PRO A 123 -6.65 20.05 13.33
CA PRO A 123 -6.10 20.51 12.06
C PRO A 123 -6.89 21.71 11.54
N ASP A 124 -6.19 22.73 11.03
CA ASP A 124 -6.80 23.92 10.43
C ASP A 124 -7.08 23.77 8.94
N VAL A 125 -6.29 22.95 8.23
CA VAL A 125 -6.37 22.78 6.78
C VAL A 125 -6.45 21.29 6.41
N PHE A 126 -7.38 20.97 5.52
CA PHE A 126 -7.48 19.65 4.89
C PHE A 126 -7.20 19.78 3.38
N LEU A 127 -6.07 19.23 2.92
CA LEU A 127 -5.66 19.30 1.53
C LEU A 127 -5.97 17.99 0.80
N THR A 128 -6.61 18.09 -0.36
CA THR A 128 -6.85 16.95 -1.25
C THR A 128 -6.11 17.16 -2.56
N ILE A 129 -5.28 16.20 -2.96
CA ILE A 129 -4.62 16.16 -4.27
C ILE A 129 -5.24 15.06 -5.12
N THR A 130 -5.72 15.41 -6.30
CA THR A 130 -6.30 14.48 -7.27
C THR A 130 -5.33 14.26 -8.43
N CYS A 131 -5.19 13.01 -8.88
CA CYS A 131 -4.40 12.72 -10.07
C CYS A 131 -5.12 13.20 -11.34
N ASN A 132 -4.41 13.88 -12.24
CA ASN A 132 -4.92 14.27 -13.56
C ASN A 132 -4.20 13.47 -14.65
N SER A 133 -4.97 12.70 -15.44
CA SER A 133 -4.46 11.89 -16.55
C SER A 133 -3.81 12.72 -17.67
N GLN A 134 -4.10 14.02 -17.72
CA GLN A 134 -3.56 14.95 -18.73
C GLN A 134 -2.18 15.53 -18.38
N TRP A 135 -1.61 15.20 -17.22
CA TRP A 135 -0.29 15.68 -16.84
C TRP A 135 0.78 15.28 -17.87
N LYS A 136 1.69 16.22 -18.19
CA LYS A 136 2.78 16.01 -19.17
C LYS A 136 3.64 14.80 -18.82
N GLY A 137 4.01 14.63 -17.55
CA GLY A 137 4.75 13.46 -17.08
C GLY A 137 4.05 12.12 -17.38
N ILE A 138 2.72 12.11 -17.53
CA ILE A 138 1.98 10.94 -18.00
C ILE A 138 2.06 10.83 -19.52
N LYS A 139 1.61 11.87 -20.24
CA LYS A 139 1.51 11.86 -21.70
C LYS A 139 2.85 11.59 -22.39
N ASP A 140 3.92 12.22 -21.92
CA ASP A 140 5.23 12.16 -22.55
C ASP A 140 5.88 10.78 -22.42
N ASN A 141 5.43 9.97 -21.45
CA ASN A 141 5.96 8.63 -21.17
C ASN A 141 5.00 7.51 -21.64
N LEU A 142 3.91 7.84 -22.33
CA LEU A 142 3.04 6.84 -22.95
C LEU A 142 3.64 6.37 -24.27
N LEU A 143 3.58 5.06 -24.49
CA LEU A 143 3.97 4.47 -25.77
C LEU A 143 2.88 4.74 -26.83
N PRO A 144 3.20 4.70 -28.13
CA PRO A 144 2.23 4.91 -29.19
C PRO A 144 1.00 3.98 -29.03
N GLY A 145 -0.19 4.56 -29.04
CA GLY A 145 -1.45 3.83 -28.88
C GLY A 145 -1.84 3.47 -27.44
N GLN A 146 -1.04 3.84 -26.43
CA GLN A 146 -1.41 3.65 -25.02
C GLN A 146 -2.27 4.81 -24.49
N LEU A 147 -3.30 4.47 -23.73
CA LEU A 147 -4.08 5.42 -22.94
C LEU A 147 -3.51 5.51 -21.51
N PRO A 148 -3.65 6.66 -20.82
CA PRO A 148 -3.28 6.79 -19.41
C PRO A 148 -3.86 5.68 -18.52
N GLU A 149 -5.11 5.30 -18.78
CA GLU A 149 -5.82 4.25 -18.05
C GLU A 149 -5.11 2.90 -18.14
N HIS A 150 -4.49 2.60 -19.28
CA HIS A 150 -3.78 1.34 -19.52
C HIS A 150 -2.48 1.23 -18.72
N ARG A 151 -1.96 2.34 -18.20
CA ARG A 151 -0.69 2.43 -17.48
C ARG A 151 -0.87 2.95 -16.06
N PRO A 152 -1.59 2.21 -15.18
CA PRO A 152 -1.80 2.64 -13.80
C PRO A 152 -0.50 2.74 -13.00
N ASP A 153 0.53 1.97 -13.38
CA ASP A 153 1.88 2.07 -12.84
C ASP A 153 2.47 3.46 -13.04
N LEU A 154 2.30 4.02 -14.24
CA LEU A 154 2.83 5.30 -14.64
C LEU A 154 2.06 6.45 -13.98
N THR A 155 0.73 6.39 -14.01
CA THR A 155 -0.14 7.34 -13.31
C THR A 155 0.17 7.42 -11.82
N THR A 156 0.34 6.26 -11.16
CA THR A 156 0.68 6.20 -9.72
C THR A 156 2.06 6.78 -9.44
N ARG A 157 3.05 6.54 -10.31
CA ARG A 157 4.40 7.12 -10.17
C ARG A 157 4.37 8.64 -10.30
N VAL A 158 3.72 9.18 -11.32
CA VAL A 158 3.63 10.63 -11.53
C VAL A 158 2.86 11.28 -10.38
N PHE A 159 1.78 10.67 -9.91
CA PHE A 159 1.06 11.13 -8.72
C PHE A 159 1.94 11.18 -7.48
N ASN A 160 2.72 10.12 -7.21
CA ASN A 160 3.64 10.10 -6.08
C ASN A 160 4.74 11.17 -6.19
N LEU A 161 5.26 11.43 -7.40
CA LEU A 161 6.22 12.52 -7.63
C LEU A 161 5.59 13.89 -7.33
N LYS A 162 4.37 14.13 -7.81
CA LYS A 162 3.62 15.38 -7.54
C LYS A 162 3.27 15.56 -6.07
N LEU A 163 2.91 14.48 -5.38
CA LEU A 163 2.66 14.51 -3.94
C LEU A 163 3.94 14.84 -3.17
N ARG A 164 5.08 14.28 -3.56
CA ARG A 164 6.38 14.60 -2.94
C ARG A 164 6.80 16.04 -3.18
N GLU A 165 6.57 16.56 -4.38
CA GLU A 165 6.80 17.97 -4.71
C GLU A 165 5.95 18.88 -3.82
N LEU A 166 4.66 18.58 -3.67
CA LEU A 166 3.76 19.30 -2.75
C LEU A 166 4.25 19.23 -1.29
N CYS A 167 4.68 18.07 -0.80
CA CYS A 167 5.25 17.97 0.55
C CYS A 167 6.52 18.81 0.70
N GLN A 168 7.36 18.91 -0.33
CA GLN A 168 8.54 19.77 -0.29
C GLN A 168 8.14 21.24 -0.24
N ASP A 169 7.15 21.65 -1.04
CA ASP A 169 6.65 23.03 -1.03
C ASP A 169 6.08 23.40 0.35
N LEU A 170 5.27 22.52 0.95
CA LEU A 170 4.64 22.76 2.24
C LEU A 170 5.66 22.77 3.40
N PHE A 171 6.50 21.75 3.51
CA PHE A 171 7.33 21.56 4.70
C PHE A 171 8.75 22.12 4.58
N LYS A 172 9.25 22.41 3.37
CA LYS A 172 10.60 22.95 3.17
C LYS A 172 10.62 24.35 2.60
N ARG A 173 9.67 24.68 1.71
CA ARG A 173 9.56 26.03 1.14
C ARG A 173 8.58 26.90 1.92
N HIS A 174 7.88 26.34 2.90
CA HIS A 174 6.99 27.05 3.82
C HIS A 174 5.96 27.93 3.09
N ILE A 175 5.40 27.43 1.97
CA ILE A 175 4.47 28.21 1.15
C ILE A 175 3.19 28.61 1.89
N LEU A 176 2.84 27.91 2.98
CA LEU A 176 1.72 28.21 3.85
C LEU A 176 2.16 28.77 5.22
N GLY A 177 3.42 29.15 5.36
CA GLY A 177 4.03 29.52 6.63
C GLY A 177 4.89 28.41 7.23
N GLU A 178 5.65 28.77 8.26
CA GLU A 178 6.49 27.84 9.03
C GLU A 178 5.61 27.08 10.04
N VAL A 179 5.83 25.77 10.15
CA VAL A 179 5.05 24.83 10.97
C VAL A 179 5.90 24.35 12.14
#